data_AF-A0A2V6M7X0-F1
#
_entry.id   AF-A0A2V6M7X0-F1
#
_cell.length_a   1.000
_cell.length_b   1.000
_cell.length_c   1.000
_cell.angle_alpha   90.00
_cell.angle_beta   90.00
_cell.angle_gamma   90.00
#
_symmetry.space_group_name_H-M   'P 1'
#
loop_
_entity.id
_entity.type
_entity.pdbx_description
1 polymer ?
#
loop_
_entity_poly.entity_id
_entity_poly.type
_entity_poly.pdbx_seq_one_letter_code
_entity_poly.pdbx_strand_id
1 'polypeptide(L)'
;RTFTGANLLTLLLYSALGGTLFFLPLNLIQVQHYSPTAAGAALLPFILIMFLLSRWAGGLVQKYGAKIPLIVGPAIAAIGFALFILPGVGGSYSKTFFLPMIVLGTGMAI
;
A
#
# COMPACT_ATOMS: atom_id res chain seq x y z
N ARG A 1 6.96 -25.56 -5.25
CA ARG A 1 6.00 -25.12 -4.20
C ARG A 1 6.29 -23.68 -3.76
N THR A 2 7.48 -23.38 -3.21
CA THR A 2 7.86 -22.00 -2.80
C THR A 2 7.83 -20.99 -3.95
N PHE A 3 8.33 -21.37 -5.13
CA PHE A 3 8.31 -20.52 -6.32
C PHE A 3 6.89 -20.18 -6.78
N THR A 4 6.00 -21.18 -6.89
CA THR A 4 4.59 -20.99 -7.22
C THR A 4 3.89 -20.09 -6.20
N GLY A 5 4.15 -20.29 -4.90
CA GLY A 5 3.59 -19.45 -3.84
C GLY A 5 4.04 -17.99 -3.93
N ALA A 6 5.33 -17.74 -4.18
CA ALA A 6 5.86 -16.40 -4.38
C ALA A 6 5.22 -15.71 -5.61
N ASN A 7 5.05 -16.42 -6.73
CA ASN A 7 4.41 -15.87 -7.91
C ASN A 7 2.93 -15.54 -7.69
N LEU A 8 2.18 -16.43 -7.02
CA LEU A 8 0.78 -16.18 -6.65
C LEU A 8 0.66 -14.97 -5.73
N LEU A 9 1.56 -14.85 -4.75
CA LEU A 9 1.61 -13.70 -3.85
C LEU A 9 1.83 -12.40 -4.63
N THR A 10 2.83 -12.37 -5.50
CA THR A 10 3.11 -11.22 -6.36
C THR A 10 1.93 -10.87 -7.25
N LEU A 11 1.28 -11.87 -7.85
CA LEU A 11 0.09 -11.67 -8.67
C LEU A 11 -1.03 -11.02 -7.86
N LEU A 12 -1.39 -11.58 -6.71
CA LEU A 12 -2.45 -11.04 -5.86
C LEU A 12 -2.15 -9.62 -5.38
N LEU A 13 -0.90 -9.39 -4.96
CA LEU A 13 -0.45 -8.12 -4.41
C LEU A 13 -0.44 -7.02 -5.47
N TYR A 14 0.02 -7.31 -6.69
CA TYR A 14 -0.08 -6.37 -7.80
C TYR A 14 -1.50 -6.19 -8.34
N SER A 15 -2.35 -7.22 -8.32
CA SER A 15 -3.77 -7.06 -8.64
C SER A 15 -4.45 -6.11 -7.66
N ALA A 16 -4.22 -6.27 -6.35
CA ALA A 16 -4.77 -5.39 -5.33
C ALA A 16 -4.22 -3.96 -5.43
N LEU A 17 -2.91 -3.82 -5.67
CA LEU A 17 -2.26 -2.51 -5.85
C LEU A 17 -2.81 -1.79 -7.08
N GLY A 18 -2.88 -2.47 -8.23
CA GLY A 18 -3.43 -1.92 -9.47
C GLY A 18 -4.88 -1.47 -9.30
N GLY A 19 -5.71 -2.31 -8.66
CA GLY A 19 -7.08 -1.93 -8.32
C GLY A 19 -7.15 -0.71 -7.42
N THR A 20 -6.32 -0.64 -6.38
CA THR A 20 -6.31 0.50 -5.44
C THR A 20 -5.85 1.80 -6.12
N LEU A 21 -4.79 1.76 -6.92
CA LEU A 21 -4.28 2.94 -7.63
C LEU A 21 -5.26 3.46 -8.69
N PHE A 22 -6.13 2.60 -9.21
CA PHE A 22 -7.19 2.99 -10.14
C PHE A 22 -8.44 3.52 -9.41
N PHE A 23 -8.98 2.74 -8.48
CA PHE A 23 -10.25 3.05 -7.84
C PHE A 23 -10.16 4.12 -6.75
N LEU A 24 -9.04 4.22 -6.04
CA LEU A 24 -8.95 5.15 -4.92
C LEU A 24 -9.02 6.62 -5.36
N PRO A 25 -8.28 7.09 -6.39
CA PRO A 25 -8.44 8.46 -6.88
C PRO A 25 -9.87 8.73 -7.38
N LEU A 26 -10.49 7.76 -8.05
CA LEU A 26 -11.87 7.87 -8.50
C LEU A 26 -12.83 8.00 -7.32
N ASN A 27 -12.65 7.21 -6.26
CA ASN A 27 -13.45 7.31 -5.04
C ASN A 27 -13.27 8.69 -4.37
N LEU A 28 -12.02 9.14 -4.23
CA LEU A 28 -11.73 10.44 -3.62
C LEU A 28 -12.37 11.59 -4.40
N ILE A 29 -12.32 11.56 -5.73
CA ILE A 29 -12.89 12.63 -6.57
C ILE A 29 -14.41 12.53 -6.64
N GLN A 30 -14.96 11.36 -6.97
CA GLN A 30 -16.38 11.22 -7.30
C GLN A 30 -17.27 11.07 -6.06
N VAL A 31 -16.78 10.40 -5.02
CA VAL A 31 -17.56 10.08 -3.82
C VAL A 31 -17.19 11.00 -2.66
N GLN A 32 -15.90 11.26 -2.46
CA GLN A 32 -15.44 12.14 -1.37
C GLN A 32 -15.34 13.61 -1.78
N HIS A 33 -15.56 13.92 -3.07
CA HIS A 33 -15.54 15.28 -3.65
C HIS A 33 -14.21 16.03 -3.49
N TYR A 34 -13.09 15.30 -3.48
CA TYR A 34 -11.75 15.90 -3.45
C TYR A 34 -11.44 16.50 -4.81
N SER A 35 -10.64 17.58 -4.82
CA SER A 35 -10.07 18.04 -6.09
C SER A 35 -9.13 16.98 -6.68
N PRO A 36 -8.93 16.94 -8.00
CA PRO A 36 -7.98 16.02 -8.62
C PRO A 36 -6.56 16.13 -8.04
N THR A 37 -6.15 17.35 -7.71
CA THR A 37 -4.85 17.61 -7.05
C THR A 37 -4.77 17.03 -5.65
N ALA A 38 -5.83 17.16 -4.84
CA ALA A 38 -5.89 16.58 -3.50
C ALA A 38 -5.95 15.05 -3.54
N ALA A 39 -6.68 14.47 -4.49
CA ALA A 39 -6.73 13.03 -4.70
C ALA A 39 -5.37 12.45 -5.14
N GLY A 40 -4.60 13.18 -5.96
CA GLY A 40 -3.21 12.83 -6.26
C GLY A 40 -2.30 12.97 -5.03
N ALA A 41 -2.43 14.07 -4.29
CA ALA A 41 -1.66 14.31 -3.07
C ALA A 41 -1.92 13.26 -1.99
N ALA A 42 -3.12 12.67 -1.97
CA ALA A 42 -3.48 11.60 -1.05
C ALA A 42 -2.61 10.33 -1.17
N LEU A 43 -1.99 10.11 -2.33
CA LEU A 43 -1.07 9.00 -2.60
C LEU A 43 0.37 9.28 -2.15
N LEU A 44 0.71 10.53 -1.84
CA LEU A 44 2.08 10.92 -1.51
C LEU A 44 2.68 10.14 -0.33
N PRO A 45 1.97 9.87 0.79
CA PRO A 45 2.57 9.12 1.89
C PRO A 45 3.06 7.74 1.44
N PHE A 46 2.29 7.05 0.60
CA PHE A 46 2.69 5.77 0.02
C PHE A 46 3.98 5.90 -0.81
N ILE A 47 4.03 6.87 -1.73
CA ILE A 47 5.18 7.11 -2.61
C ILE A 47 6.42 7.50 -1.81
N LEU A 48 6.28 8.39 -0.83
CA LEU A 48 7.38 8.87 0.01
C LEU A 48 7.97 7.72 0.84
N ILE A 49 7.14 6.87 1.42
CA ILE A 49 7.60 5.71 2.19
C ILE A 49 8.35 4.74 1.26
N MET A 50 7.80 4.43 0.08
CA MET A 50 8.49 3.62 -0.92
C MET A 50 9.85 4.20 -1.27
N PHE A 51 9.90 5.49 -1.58
CA PHE A 51 11.12 6.17 -1.97
C PHE A 51 12.17 6.11 -0.86
N LEU A 52 11.80 6.47 0.38
CA LEU A 52 12.72 6.53 1.51
C LEU A 52 13.22 5.15 1.96
N LEU A 53 12.35 4.15 1.99
CA LEU A 53 12.69 2.82 2.49
C LEU A 53 13.25 1.88 1.42
N SER A 54 13.11 2.20 0.13
CA SER A 54 13.65 1.37 -0.97
C SER A 54 15.14 1.04 -0.82
N ARG A 55 15.94 2.01 -0.35
CA ARG A 55 17.38 1.81 -0.10
C ARG A 55 17.64 0.79 1.01
N TRP A 56 16.77 0.73 2.02
CA TRP A 56 16.91 -0.18 3.16
C TRP A 56 16.37 -1.58 2.87
N ALA A 57 15.37 -1.70 1.99
CA ALA A 57 14.81 -2.98 1.57
C ALA A 57 15.89 -3.96 1.07
N GLY A 58 16.82 -3.47 0.23
CA GLY A 58 17.94 -4.28 -0.26
C GLY A 58 18.90 -4.74 0.85
N GLY A 59 19.18 -3.87 1.82
CA GLY A 59 20.00 -4.22 2.99
C GLY A 59 19.30 -5.21 3.93
N LEU A 60 17.97 -5.14 4.03
CA LEU A 60 17.16 -6.04 4.83
C LEU A 60 17.22 -7.47 4.28
N VAL A 61 17.13 -7.64 2.95
CA VAL A 61 17.27 -8.93 2.28
C VAL A 61 18.68 -9.50 2.44
N GLN A 62 19.72 -8.67 2.36
CA GLN A 62 21.10 -9.12 2.60
C GLN A 62 21.33 -9.59 4.04
N LYS A 63 20.73 -8.91 5.03
CA LYS A 63 20.97 -9.18 6.45
C LYS A 63 20.08 -10.30 7.02
N TYR A 64 18.83 -10.39 6.61
CA TYR A 64 17.83 -11.31 7.17
C TYR A 64 17.41 -12.43 6.21
N GLY A 65 17.92 -12.41 4.98
CA GLY A 65 17.51 -13.31 3.91
C GLY A 65 16.12 -12.98 3.35
N ALA A 66 15.83 -13.47 2.15
CA ALA A 66 14.62 -13.09 1.41
C ALA A 66 13.31 -13.59 2.05
N LYS A 67 13.35 -14.64 2.89
CA LYS A 67 12.12 -15.30 3.41
C LYS A 67 11.30 -14.42 4.36
N ILE A 68 11.94 -13.70 5.28
CA ILE A 68 11.23 -12.90 6.28
C ILE A 68 10.53 -11.71 5.62
N PRO A 69 11.19 -10.90 4.77
CA PRO A 69 10.54 -9.80 4.07
C PRO A 69 9.39 -10.26 3.18
N LEU A 70 9.56 -11.38 2.46
CA LEU A 70 8.51 -11.97 1.61
C LEU A 70 7.25 -12.45 2.36
N ILE A 71 7.29 -12.56 3.69
CA ILE A 71 6.13 -12.90 4.51
C ILE A 71 5.59 -11.64 5.20
N VAL A 72 6.48 -10.87 5.83
CA VAL A 72 6.11 -9.72 6.66
C VAL A 72 5.58 -8.57 5.82
N GLY A 73 6.26 -8.21 4.72
CA GLY A 73 5.83 -7.10 3.86
C GLY A 73 4.42 -7.30 3.32
N PRO A 74 4.14 -8.43 2.64
CA PRO A 74 2.82 -8.73 2.12
C PRO A 74 1.73 -8.86 3.20
N ALA A 75 2.05 -9.34 4.42
CA ALA A 75 1.10 -9.37 5.53
C ALA A 75 0.73 -7.95 5.99
N ILE A 76 1.70 -7.05 6.11
CA ILE A 76 1.46 -5.64 6.45
C ILE A 76 0.68 -4.95 5.31
N ALA A 77 1.03 -5.22 4.05
CA ALA A 77 0.30 -4.68 2.90
C ALA A 77 -1.17 -5.14 2.88
N ALA A 78 -1.45 -6.41 3.24
CA ALA A 78 -2.80 -6.92 3.37
C ALA A 78 -3.60 -6.18 4.46
N ILE A 79 -2.97 -5.84 5.59
CA ILE A 79 -3.58 -4.99 6.61
C ILE A 79 -3.85 -3.60 6.04
N GLY A 80 -2.89 -3.01 5.32
CA GLY A 80 -3.07 -1.72 4.64
C GLY A 80 -4.25 -1.70 3.68
N PHE A 81 -4.42 -2.75 2.87
CA PHE A 81 -5.59 -2.92 2.00
C PHE A 81 -6.89 -3.07 2.81
N ALA A 82 -6.90 -3.87 3.87
CA ALA A 82 -8.07 -4.05 4.72
C ALA A 82 -8.49 -2.74 5.42
N LEU A 83 -7.54 -1.87 5.77
CA LEU A 83 -7.83 -0.57 6.37
C LEU A 83 -8.60 0.37 5.43
N PHE A 84 -8.55 0.17 4.10
CA PHE A 84 -9.38 0.94 3.16
C PHE A 84 -10.87 0.55 3.19
N ILE A 85 -11.26 -0.51 3.91
CA ILE A 85 -12.67 -0.91 4.07
C ILE A 85 -13.38 -0.03 5.12
N LEU A 86 -12.64 0.48 6.11
CA LEU A 86 -13.18 1.21 7.25
C LEU A 86 -13.71 2.63 6.94
N PRO A 87 -13.12 3.41 6.01
CA PRO A 87 -13.58 4.77 5.71
C PRO A 87 -15.02 4.84 5.17
N GLY A 88 -15.90 5.48 5.93
CA GLY A 88 -17.20 5.94 5.43
C GLY A 88 -17.11 7.26 4.65
N VAL A 89 -18.19 7.64 3.98
CA VAL A 89 -18.31 8.94 3.29
C VAL A 89 -18.35 10.07 4.33
N GLY A 90 -17.51 11.10 4.16
CA GLY A 90 -17.50 12.30 5.01
C GLY A 90 -16.47 12.32 6.16
N GLY A 91 -15.55 11.33 6.22
CA GLY A 91 -14.45 11.32 7.20
C GLY A 91 -13.24 12.19 6.82
N SER A 92 -12.53 12.71 7.82
CA SER A 92 -11.29 13.50 7.61
C SER A 92 -10.15 12.63 7.06
N TYR A 93 -9.51 13.07 5.96
CA TYR A 93 -8.39 12.40 5.28
C TYR A 93 -7.37 11.76 6.21
N SER A 94 -6.94 12.51 7.25
CA SER A 94 -5.92 12.08 8.20
C SER A 94 -6.32 10.85 9.02
N LYS A 95 -7.62 10.66 9.27
CA LYS A 95 -8.13 9.50 10.01
C LYS A 95 -8.57 8.37 9.10
N THR A 96 -9.00 8.67 7.88
CA THR A 96 -9.57 7.68 6.97
C THR A 96 -8.57 7.09 5.98
N PHE A 97 -7.77 7.91 5.29
CA PHE A 97 -6.96 7.45 4.16
C PHE A 97 -5.45 7.51 4.43
N PHE A 98 -5.02 8.39 5.32
CA PHE A 98 -3.61 8.55 5.66
C PHE A 98 -3.00 7.31 6.34
N LEU A 99 -3.69 6.73 7.33
CA LEU A 99 -3.23 5.52 8.02
C LEU A 99 -3.14 4.31 7.07
N PRO A 100 -4.17 3.98 6.26
CA PRO A 100 -4.04 2.94 5.23
C PRO A 100 -2.85 3.16 4.29
N MET A 101 -2.58 4.40 3.87
CA MET A 101 -1.44 4.73 3.00
C MET A 101 -0.09 4.47 3.65
N ILE A 102 0.06 4.83 4.92
CA ILE A 102 1.28 4.56 5.67
C ILE A 102 1.51 3.06 5.81
N VAL A 103 0.47 2.33 6.22
CA VAL A 103 0.57 0.89 6.46
C VAL A 103 0.85 0.15 5.15
N LEU A 104 0.13 0.50 4.08
CA LEU A 104 0.36 -0.07 2.75
C LEU A 104 1.78 0.25 2.25
N GLY A 105 2.21 1.52 2.31
CA GLY A 105 3.55 1.92 1.89
C GLY A 105 4.64 1.21 2.69
N THR A 106 4.45 1.01 3.99
CA THR A 106 5.41 0.29 4.82
C THR A 106 5.46 -1.19 4.45
N GLY A 107 4.31 -1.84 4.28
CA GLY A 107 4.26 -3.25 3.89
C GLY A 107 4.84 -3.52 2.51
N MET A 108 4.66 -2.60 1.57
CA MET A 108 5.23 -2.69 0.23
C MET A 108 6.76 -2.45 0.21
N ALA A 109 7.32 -1.81 1.25
CA ALA A 109 8.73 -1.43 1.32
C ALA A 109 9.61 -2.51 1.91
N ILE A 110 9.01 -3.35 2.74
CA ILE A 110 9.65 -4.46 3.44
C ILE A 110 9.69 -5.64 2.47
#